data_AF-A0A198AKW9-F1
#
_entry.id   AF-A0A198AKW9-F1
#
_cell.length_a   1.000
_cell.length_b   1.000
_cell.length_c   1.000
_cell.angle_alpha   90.00
_cell.angle_beta   90.00
_cell.angle_gamma   90.00
#
_symmetry.space_group_name_H-M   'P 1'
#
loop_
_entity.id
_entity.type
_entity.pdbx_description
1 polymer ?
#
loop_
_entity_poly.entity_id
_entity_poly.type
_entity_poly.pdbx_seq_one_letter_code
_entity_poly.pdbx_strand_id
1 'polypeptide(L)'
;MTKYTCPCCGYKTFDEEPLGTYDICDVCDWEDDAVMNENPDYWGGANAVCLRQAQRNFIIYGAKEKKYLDNVFPRDAYEQDLSWKPVWGNEPKLDEAKLAEIQIDGNVIDKKFQECHIGDVDDICKENSNRITK
;
A
#
# COMPACT_ATOMS: atom_id res chain seq x y z
N MET A 1 14.06 -10.24 21.00
CA MET A 1 13.43 -11.03 19.92
C MET A 1 13.48 -10.18 18.66
N THR A 2 13.71 -10.79 17.51
CA THR A 2 13.72 -10.08 16.22
C THR A 2 12.27 -9.81 15.81
N LYS A 3 11.95 -8.58 15.43
CA LYS A 3 10.65 -8.21 14.87
C LYS A 3 10.69 -8.30 13.35
N TYR A 4 9.58 -8.70 12.74
CA TYR A 4 9.44 -8.89 11.30
C TYR A 4 8.62 -7.77 10.65
N THR A 5 8.98 -7.46 9.40
CA THR A 5 8.44 -6.34 8.63
C THR A 5 7.03 -6.64 8.13
N CYS A 6 6.07 -5.76 8.42
CA CYS A 6 4.75 -5.84 7.83
C CYS A 6 4.81 -5.55 6.32
N PRO A 7 4.22 -6.41 5.46
CA PRO A 7 4.26 -6.23 4.01
C PRO A 7 3.50 -4.97 3.56
N CYS A 8 2.52 -4.51 4.34
CA CYS A 8 1.71 -3.34 4.02
C CYS A 8 2.44 -2.01 4.33
N CYS A 9 3.03 -1.87 5.53
CA CYS A 9 3.53 -0.57 5.99
C CYS A 9 5.05 -0.45 6.10
N GLY A 10 5.78 -1.57 6.04
CA GLY A 10 7.23 -1.58 6.18
C GLY A 10 7.76 -1.37 7.60
N TYR A 11 6.90 -1.34 8.62
CA TYR A 11 7.32 -1.31 10.02
C TYR A 11 7.47 -2.73 10.58
N LYS A 12 8.42 -2.92 11.49
CA LYS A 12 8.67 -4.20 12.15
C LYS A 12 7.72 -4.39 13.33
N THR A 13 6.58 -5.02 13.09
CA THR A 13 5.51 -5.19 14.09
C THR A 13 5.35 -6.63 14.57
N PHE A 14 5.57 -7.61 13.70
CA PHE A 14 5.27 -9.02 13.97
C PHE A 14 6.38 -9.70 14.79
N ASP A 15 5.98 -10.62 15.67
CA ASP A 15 6.91 -11.45 16.45
C ASP A 15 7.40 -12.68 15.66
N GLU A 16 6.67 -13.05 14.62
CA GLU A 16 6.97 -14.17 13.72
C GLU A 16 7.04 -13.69 12.26
N GLU A 17 7.65 -14.51 11.39
CA GLU A 17 7.75 -14.18 9.96
C GLU A 17 6.36 -14.21 9.31
N PRO A 18 5.99 -13.18 8.51
CA PRO A 18 4.63 -13.00 7.99
C PRO A 18 4.28 -13.97 6.84
N LEU A 19 4.14 -15.25 7.17
CA LEU A 19 3.83 -16.35 6.28
C LEU A 19 2.38 -16.84 6.45
N GLY A 20 1.48 -15.96 6.89
CA GLY A 20 0.10 -16.31 7.25
C GLY A 20 -0.07 -16.64 8.72
N THR A 21 0.52 -15.84 9.61
CA THR A 21 0.37 -15.95 11.07
C THR A 21 -1.00 -15.47 11.55
N TYR A 22 -1.73 -14.74 10.71
CA TYR A 22 -2.99 -14.05 11.03
C TYR A 22 -2.83 -12.94 12.08
N ASP A 23 -1.61 -12.53 12.39
CA ASP A 23 -1.36 -11.40 13.27
C ASP A 23 -1.78 -10.09 12.60
N ILE A 24 -2.26 -9.15 13.41
CA ILE A 24 -2.68 -7.83 12.95
C ILE A 24 -1.55 -6.83 13.23
N CYS A 25 -1.15 -6.09 12.20
CA CYS A 25 -0.14 -5.06 12.33
C CYS A 25 -0.66 -3.85 13.12
N ASP A 26 -0.10 -3.59 14.29
CA ASP A 26 -0.44 -2.43 15.13
C ASP A 26 -0.28 -1.07 14.43
N VAL A 27 0.55 -0.99 13.38
CA VAL A 27 0.84 0.29 12.69
C VAL A 27 -0.15 0.61 11.56
N CYS A 28 -0.71 -0.40 10.91
CA CYS A 28 -1.56 -0.17 9.72
C CYS A 28 -2.82 -1.03 9.66
N ASP A 29 -3.05 -1.86 10.68
CA ASP A 29 -4.16 -2.80 10.82
C ASP A 29 -4.16 -3.95 9.78
N TRP A 30 -3.11 -4.13 8.97
CA TRP A 30 -2.99 -5.27 8.04
C TRP A 30 -2.91 -6.60 8.78
N GLU A 31 -3.82 -7.53 8.47
CA GLU A 31 -3.78 -8.92 8.95
C GLU A 31 -2.87 -9.73 8.05
N ASP A 32 -1.97 -10.51 8.66
CA ASP A 32 -1.03 -11.36 7.95
C ASP A 32 -1.71 -12.59 7.34
N ASP A 33 -2.14 -12.45 6.08
CA ASP A 33 -2.74 -13.52 5.28
C ASP A 33 -1.79 -13.94 4.16
N ALA A 34 -1.40 -15.22 4.16
CA ALA A 34 -0.43 -15.77 3.20
C ALA A 34 -0.87 -15.60 1.74
N VAL A 35 -2.16 -15.81 1.44
CA VAL A 35 -2.70 -15.70 0.07
C VAL A 35 -2.68 -14.25 -0.39
N MET A 36 -3.05 -13.31 0.48
CA MET A 36 -3.03 -11.88 0.16
C MET A 36 -1.61 -11.32 0.05
N ASN A 37 -0.66 -11.85 0.81
CA ASN A 37 0.74 -11.47 0.73
C ASN A 37 1.40 -11.99 -0.55
N GLU A 38 1.11 -13.24 -0.94
CA GLU A 38 1.63 -13.86 -2.18
C GLU A 38 0.97 -13.27 -3.43
N ASN A 39 -0.33 -12.94 -3.36
CA ASN A 39 -1.08 -12.33 -4.45
C ASN A 39 -1.53 -10.90 -4.07
N PRO A 40 -0.69 -9.88 -4.30
CA PRO A 40 -0.93 -8.52 -3.80
C PRO A 40 -2.12 -7.79 -4.43
N ASP A 41 -2.71 -8.38 -5.47
CA ASP A 41 -3.90 -7.88 -6.17
C ASP A 41 -5.17 -8.70 -5.86
N TYR A 42 -5.10 -9.67 -4.94
CA TYR A 42 -6.25 -10.44 -4.46
C TYR A 42 -7.14 -9.61 -3.51
N TRP A 43 -8.44 -9.55 -3.81
CA TRP A 43 -9.44 -8.77 -3.07
C TRP A 43 -10.37 -9.66 -2.25
N GLY A 44 -11.03 -9.07 -1.24
CA GLY A 44 -12.14 -9.72 -0.53
C GLY A 44 -11.75 -10.80 0.49
N GLY A 45 -10.45 -11.03 0.72
CA GLY A 45 -9.95 -11.88 1.80
C GLY A 45 -10.02 -11.19 3.18
N ALA A 46 -9.16 -11.62 4.11
CA ALA A 46 -9.10 -11.12 5.49
C ALA A 46 -9.11 -9.59 5.61
N ASN A 47 -8.43 -8.89 4.67
CA ASN A 47 -8.26 -7.45 4.71
C ASN A 47 -9.26 -6.64 3.87
N ALA A 48 -10.22 -7.29 3.19
CA ALA A 48 -11.16 -6.73 2.20
C ALA A 48 -10.51 -6.04 0.99
N VAL A 49 -9.59 -5.11 1.20
CA VAL A 49 -8.71 -4.51 0.18
C VAL A 49 -7.50 -5.41 -0.10
N CYS A 50 -6.99 -5.40 -1.33
CA CYS A 50 -5.75 -6.11 -1.67
C CYS A 50 -4.51 -5.43 -1.04
N LEU A 51 -3.39 -6.16 -0.95
CA LEU A 51 -2.14 -5.63 -0.36
C LEU A 51 -1.66 -4.37 -1.10
N ARG A 52 -1.72 -4.34 -2.43
CA ARG A 52 -1.32 -3.17 -3.22
C ARG A 52 -2.14 -1.93 -2.85
N GLN A 53 -3.45 -2.09 -2.68
CA GLN A 53 -4.30 -0.98 -2.27
C GLN A 53 -4.04 -0.58 -0.83
N ALA A 54 -3.84 -1.54 0.09
CA ALA A 54 -3.49 -1.29 1.48
C ALA A 54 -2.17 -0.50 1.62
N GLN A 55 -1.16 -0.82 0.82
CA GLN A 55 0.11 -0.07 0.78
C GLN A 55 -0.10 1.39 0.34
N ARG A 56 -0.91 1.64 -0.71
CA ARG A 56 -1.26 3.00 -1.15
C ARG A 56 -1.98 3.77 -0.05
N ASN A 57 -2.95 3.10 0.55
CA ASN A 57 -3.76 3.61 1.65
C ASN A 57 -2.88 4.01 2.85
N PHE A 58 -1.93 3.16 3.23
CA PHE A 58 -0.98 3.45 4.29
C PHE A 58 -0.09 4.66 3.96
N ILE A 59 0.41 4.75 2.73
CA ILE A 59 1.23 5.90 2.30
C ILE A 59 0.43 7.21 2.36
N ILE A 60 -0.87 7.18 2.02
CA ILE A 60 -1.71 8.39 1.98
C ILE A 60 -2.16 8.81 3.38
N TYR A 61 -2.66 7.88 4.20
CA TYR A 61 -3.30 8.22 5.47
C TYR A 61 -2.88 7.37 6.68
N GLY A 62 -2.02 6.36 6.50
CA GLY A 62 -1.41 5.62 7.61
C GLY A 62 -2.14 4.37 8.08
N ALA A 63 -3.11 3.83 7.34
CA ALA A 63 -3.77 2.55 7.64
C ALA A 63 -4.14 1.78 6.37
N LYS A 64 -4.49 0.49 6.46
CA LYS A 64 -4.95 -0.31 5.31
C LYS A 64 -6.26 0.20 4.72
N GLU A 65 -7.16 0.76 5.53
CA GLU A 65 -8.43 1.37 5.16
C GLU A 65 -8.74 2.55 6.10
N LYS A 66 -9.45 3.59 5.64
CA LYS A 66 -9.78 4.78 6.45
C LYS A 66 -10.53 4.45 7.75
N LYS A 67 -11.36 3.40 7.74
CA LYS A 67 -12.14 2.96 8.91
C LYS A 67 -11.27 2.43 10.07
N TYR A 68 -9.98 2.16 9.84
CA TYR A 68 -9.05 1.64 10.85
C TYR A 68 -8.08 2.71 11.39
N LEU A 69 -8.29 3.99 11.07
CA LEU A 69 -7.43 5.06 11.59
C LEU A 69 -7.43 5.16 13.12
N ASP A 70 -8.50 4.73 13.78
CA ASP A 70 -8.59 4.73 15.24
C ASP A 70 -7.93 3.49 15.89
N ASN A 71 -7.52 2.50 15.09
CA ASN A 71 -6.92 1.25 15.56
C ASN A 71 -5.38 1.24 15.46
N VAL A 72 -4.76 2.27 14.88
CA VAL A 72 -3.30 2.29 14.63
C VAL A 72 -2.53 2.95 15.77
N PHE A 73 -1.40 2.36 16.11
CA PHE A 73 -0.48 2.84 17.14
C PHE A 73 0.52 3.87 16.58
N PRO A 74 1.09 4.74 17.44
CA PRO A 74 2.12 5.69 17.04
C PRO A 74 3.32 5.01 16.38
N ARG A 75 3.71 5.50 15.20
CA ARG A 75 4.78 4.91 14.37
C ARG A 75 6.16 4.99 15.02
N ASP A 76 6.40 5.97 15.87
CA ASP A 76 7.66 6.18 16.59
C ASP A 76 7.96 5.08 17.61
N ALA A 77 6.97 4.26 17.97
CA ALA A 77 7.19 3.06 18.78
C ALA A 77 7.79 1.88 17.98
N TYR A 78 7.85 1.95 16.65
CA TYR A 78 8.24 0.84 15.79
C TYR A 78 9.44 1.20 14.90
N GLU A 79 10.33 0.23 14.70
CA GLU A 79 11.44 0.36 13.75
C GLU A 79 10.92 0.22 12.32
N GLN A 80 11.29 1.15 11.43
CA GLN A 80 11.01 1.05 10.01
C GLN A 80 12.08 0.22 9.29
N ASP A 81 11.65 -0.71 8.45
CA ASP A 81 12.53 -1.43 7.54
C ASP A 81 12.87 -0.54 6.34
N LEU A 82 14.11 -0.04 6.29
CA LEU A 82 14.60 0.81 5.21
C LEU A 82 14.74 0.08 3.86
N SER A 83 14.70 -1.26 3.86
CA SER A 83 14.69 -2.07 2.65
C SER A 83 13.29 -2.30 2.08
N TRP A 84 12.25 -2.00 2.85
CA TRP A 84 10.87 -2.17 2.41
C TRP A 84 10.56 -1.26 1.22
N LYS A 85 9.84 -1.82 0.25
CA LYS A 85 9.30 -1.10 -0.89
C LYS A 85 7.86 -1.53 -1.13
N PRO A 86 7.00 -0.63 -1.62
CA PRO A 86 5.69 -1.03 -2.10
C PRO A 86 5.85 -2.01 -3.27
N VAL A 87 4.81 -2.80 -3.57
CA VAL A 87 4.85 -3.85 -4.59
C VAL A 87 5.27 -3.33 -5.96
N TRP A 88 4.85 -2.12 -6.34
CA TRP A 88 5.25 -1.48 -7.60
C TRP A 88 6.69 -0.96 -7.61
N GLY A 89 7.34 -0.88 -6.45
CA GLY A 89 8.76 -0.53 -6.35
C GLY A 89 9.71 -1.63 -6.80
N ASN A 90 9.20 -2.87 -6.91
CA ASN A 90 9.94 -4.05 -7.38
C ASN A 90 9.58 -4.46 -8.81
N GLU A 91 8.55 -3.84 -9.38
CA GLU A 91 8.12 -4.13 -10.76
C GLU A 91 9.11 -3.50 -11.77
N PRO A 92 9.44 -4.21 -12.86
CA PRO A 92 10.26 -3.65 -13.91
C PRO A 92 9.53 -2.44 -14.51
N LYS A 93 10.22 -1.30 -14.55
CA LYS A 93 9.71 -0.16 -15.31
C LYS A 93 9.59 -0.57 -16.76
N LEU A 94 8.39 -0.45 -17.33
CA LEU A 94 8.19 -0.60 -18.76
C LEU A 94 9.02 0.48 -19.45
N ASP A 95 9.86 0.07 -20.40
CA ASP A 95 10.53 1.00 -21.28
C ASP A 95 9.52 1.64 -22.24
N GLU A 96 9.89 2.78 -22.83
CA GLU A 96 9.01 3.53 -23.74
C GLU A 96 8.52 2.70 -24.93
N ALA A 97 9.30 1.70 -25.37
CA ALA A 97 8.92 0.79 -26.45
C ALA A 97 7.81 -0.17 -26.02
N LYS A 98 7.90 -0.78 -24.84
CA LYS A 98 6.84 -1.64 -24.29
C LYS A 98 5.56 -0.87 -23.96
N LEU A 99 5.68 0.40 -23.57
CA LEU A 99 4.52 1.29 -23.41
C LEU A 99 3.83 1.56 -24.76
N ALA A 100 4.60 1.72 -25.84
CA ALA A 100 4.07 1.90 -27.20
C ALA A 100 3.43 0.62 -27.76
N GLU A 101 3.88 -0.58 -27.34
CA GLU A 101 3.28 -1.86 -27.74
C GLU A 101 1.91 -2.15 -27.08
N ILE A 102 1.58 -1.50 -25.96
CA ILE A 102 0.26 -1.59 -25.29
C ILE A 102 -0.82 -0.76 -26.06
N GLN A 103 -0.55 -0.36 -27.30
CA GLN A 103 -1.56 0.16 -28.21
C GLN A 103 -2.57 -0.95 -28.55
N ILE A 104 -3.64 -1.04 -27.77
CA ILE A 104 -4.84 -1.80 -28.14
C ILE A 104 -5.38 -1.20 -29.43
N ASP A 105 -5.52 -2.02 -30.47
CA ASP A 105 -6.24 -1.67 -31.70
C ASP A 105 -7.65 -1.13 -31.37
N GLY A 106 -7.77 0.19 -31.30
CA GLY A 106 -9.00 0.93 -31.58
C GLY A 106 -10.22 0.75 -30.66
N ASN A 107 -10.19 -0.07 -29.61
CA ASN A 107 -11.30 -0.11 -28.64
C ASN A 107 -11.04 0.85 -27.47
N VAL A 108 -11.52 2.09 -27.68
CA VAL A 108 -11.78 3.09 -26.65
C VAL A 108 -12.48 2.40 -25.47
N ILE A 109 -11.82 2.35 -24.32
CA ILE A 109 -12.51 2.09 -23.05
C ILE A 109 -13.51 3.23 -22.92
N ASP A 110 -14.80 2.90 -23.10
CA ASP A 110 -15.95 3.81 -23.04
C ASP A 110 -15.79 4.75 -21.82
N LYS A 111 -16.20 6.01 -21.99
CA LYS A 111 -16.16 7.11 -21.01
C LYS A 111 -17.14 6.87 -19.84
N LYS A 112 -17.17 5.66 -19.30
CA LYS A 112 -17.94 5.22 -18.14
C LYS A 112 -17.08 4.56 -17.08
N PHE A 113 -15.75 4.74 -17.12
CA PHE A 113 -15.01 4.82 -15.87
C PHE A 113 -15.43 6.13 -15.21
N GLN A 114 -16.55 6.07 -14.50
CA GLN A 114 -17.06 7.14 -13.69
C GLN A 114 -15.88 7.63 -12.84
N GLU A 115 -15.54 8.90 -12.98
CA GLU A 115 -14.45 9.56 -12.28
C GLU A 115 -14.48 9.15 -10.79
N CYS A 116 -13.62 8.21 -10.38
CA CYS A 116 -13.16 8.22 -9.01
C CYS A 116 -12.36 9.52 -8.92
N HIS A 117 -13.01 10.58 -8.41
CA HIS A 117 -12.44 11.90 -8.29
C HIS A 117 -11.03 11.79 -7.72
N ILE A 118 -10.04 12.01 -8.58
CA ILE A 118 -8.68 12.37 -8.22
C ILE A 118 -8.78 13.83 -7.76
N GLY A 119 -9.48 14.05 -6.65
CA GLY A 119 -9.65 15.36 -6.02
C GLY A 119 -8.72 15.57 -4.85
N ASP A 120 -8.16 14.50 -4.27
CA ASP A 120 -7.50 14.59 -2.95
C ASP A 120 -6.00 14.20 -2.98
N VAL A 121 -5.43 13.83 -4.13
CA VAL A 121 -4.02 13.37 -4.19
C VAL A 121 -3.05 14.52 -4.47
N ASP A 122 -3.48 15.55 -5.21
CA ASP A 122 -2.61 16.67 -5.62
C ASP A 122 -2.45 17.75 -4.53
N ASP A 123 -3.32 17.77 -3.51
CA ASP A 123 -3.23 18.74 -2.42
C ASP A 123 -2.35 18.24 -1.24
N ILE A 124 -2.23 16.92 -1.04
CA ILE A 124 -1.39 16.34 0.04
C ILE A 124 0.11 16.50 -0.27
N CYS A 125 0.51 16.46 -1.54
CA CYS A 125 1.90 16.71 -1.94
C CYS A 125 2.34 18.18 -1.76
N LYS A 126 1.39 19.13 -1.77
CA LYS A 126 1.70 20.56 -1.58
C LYS A 126 1.78 20.95 -0.10
N GLU A 127 1.00 20.31 0.77
CA GLU A 127 1.06 20.60 2.21
C GLU A 127 2.33 20.06 2.89
N ASN A 128 2.88 18.93 2.42
CA ASN A 128 4.10 18.36 2.99
C ASN A 128 5.41 19.02 2.53
N SER A 129 5.39 19.82 1.46
CA SER A 129 6.56 20.62 1.03
C SER A 129 6.76 21.88 1.89
N ASN A 130 5.69 22.40 2.51
CA ASN A 130 5.73 23.64 3.30
C ASN A 130 6.01 23.44 4.79
N ARG A 131 6.22 22.20 5.27
CA ARG A 131 6.67 21.91 6.65
C ARG A 131 8.17 21.64 6.80
N ILE A 132 8.93 21.59 5.70
CA ILE A 132 10.38 21.33 5.73
C ILE A 132 11.21 22.63 5.60
N THR A 133 10.57 23.79 5.42
CA THR A 133 11.26 25.09 5.26
C THR A 133 10.75 26.19 6.21
N LYS A 134 10.61 25.86 7.49
CA LYS A 134 10.64 26.85 8.58
C LYS A 134 11.40 26.31 9.79
#